data_AF-V4A5U6-F1
#
_entry.id   AF-V4A5U6-F1
#
_cell.length_a   1.000
_cell.length_b   1.000
_cell.length_c   1.000
_cell.angle_alpha   90.00
_cell.angle_beta   90.00
_cell.angle_gamma   90.00
#
_symmetry.space_group_name_H-M   'P 1'
#
loop_
_entity.id
_entity.type
_entity.pdbx_description
1 polymer ?
#
loop_
_entity_poly.entity_id
_entity_poly.type
_entity_poly.pdbx_seq_one_letter_code
_entity_poly.pdbx_strand_id
1 'polypeptide(L)'
;MSKEGNFLIFLSLLICFQQILADECVKTSDPCICQTTSRKINFKDLDLPANDYKFKISGTGKAATQLFYYNPCLNFSFASCQDATVCQQDGTAYYKLGDVNIGYS
;
A
#
# COMPACT_ATOMS: atom_id res chain seq x y z
N MET A 1 52.85 -11.55 3.51
CA MET A 1 51.48 -11.97 3.14
C MET A 1 50.48 -11.08 3.88
N SER A 2 49.57 -10.51 3.10
CA SER A 2 48.68 -9.36 3.34
C SER A 2 47.87 -9.39 4.65
N LYS A 3 48.14 -8.45 5.58
CA LYS A 3 47.24 -8.13 6.70
C LYS A 3 46.47 -6.83 6.49
N GLU A 4 47.02 -5.89 5.70
CA GLU A 4 46.40 -4.58 5.45
C GLU A 4 45.30 -4.64 4.38
N GLY A 5 45.41 -5.55 3.40
CA GLY A 5 44.39 -5.71 2.36
C GLY A 5 43.06 -6.27 2.88
N ASN A 6 43.07 -7.02 3.98
CA ASN A 6 41.86 -7.62 4.54
C ASN A 6 40.97 -6.57 5.24
N PHE A 7 41.57 -5.59 5.91
CA PHE A 7 40.83 -4.55 6.64
C PHE A 7 40.04 -3.63 5.70
N LEU A 8 40.61 -3.27 4.56
CA LEU A 8 39.94 -2.42 3.55
C LEU A 8 38.77 -3.14 2.86
N ILE A 9 38.85 -4.47 2.70
CA ILE A 9 37.76 -5.29 2.15
C ILE A 9 36.61 -5.40 3.17
N PHE A 10 36.90 -5.59 4.47
CA PHE A 10 35.87 -5.59 5.50
C PHE A 10 35.18 -4.22 5.65
N LEU A 11 35.93 -3.12 5.55
CA LEU A 11 35.38 -1.76 5.64
C LEU A 11 34.49 -1.43 4.43
N SER A 12 34.89 -1.83 3.22
CA SER A 12 34.08 -1.63 2.00
C SER A 12 32.82 -2.51 1.97
N LEU A 13 32.88 -3.75 2.48
CA LEU A 13 31.70 -4.60 2.66
C LEU A 13 30.72 -4.04 3.69
N LEU A 14 31.20 -3.42 4.79
CA LEU A 14 30.34 -2.77 5.78
C LEU A 14 29.61 -1.55 5.22
N ILE A 15 30.29 -0.76 4.37
CA ILE A 15 29.71 0.43 3.72
C ILE A 15 28.68 0.03 2.65
N CYS A 16 28.92 -1.05 1.91
CA CYS A 16 27.95 -1.57 0.94
C CYS A 16 26.69 -2.17 1.60
N PHE A 17 26.81 -2.79 2.78
CA PHE A 17 25.66 -3.37 3.49
C PHE A 17 24.68 -2.33 4.06
N GLN A 18 25.15 -1.09 4.30
CA GLN A 18 24.30 0.00 4.83
C GLN A 18 23.37 0.62 3.77
N GLN A 19 23.59 0.37 2.47
CA GLN A 19 22.85 1.05 1.39
C GLN A 19 21.60 0.31 0.92
N ILE A 20 21.26 -0.84 1.53
CA ILE A 20 20.01 -1.57 1.25
C ILE A 20 19.08 -1.46 2.47
N LEU A 21 18.90 -0.24 2.98
CA LEU A 21 17.75 0.05 3.83
C LEU A 21 16.62 0.41 2.87
N ALA A 22 15.67 -0.52 2.69
CA ALA A 22 14.41 -0.18 2.03
C ALA A 22 13.81 1.02 2.77
N ASP A 23 13.45 2.08 2.04
CA ASP A 23 12.87 3.28 2.63
C ASP A 23 11.45 2.93 3.10
N GLU A 24 11.35 2.46 4.35
CA GLU A 24 10.10 1.97 4.92
C GLU A 24 9.11 3.11 5.18
N CYS A 25 7.85 2.80 4.93
CA CYS A 25 6.76 3.71 5.20
C CYS A 25 6.34 3.62 6.67
N VAL A 26 6.67 4.64 7.46
CA VAL A 26 6.22 4.76 8.85
C VAL A 26 4.86 5.46 8.90
N LYS A 27 3.92 4.83 9.59
CA LYS A 27 2.58 5.34 9.84
C LYS A 27 2.63 6.68 10.58
N THR A 28 1.81 7.62 10.17
CA THR A 28 1.59 8.88 10.89
C THR A 28 0.22 8.89 11.57
N SER A 29 -0.11 9.98 12.26
CA SER A 29 -1.45 10.20 12.79
C SER A 29 -2.52 10.38 11.69
N ASP A 30 -2.10 10.73 10.48
CA ASP A 30 -2.97 10.81 9.31
C ASP A 30 -2.86 9.50 8.51
N PRO A 31 -3.96 8.75 8.29
CA PRO A 31 -3.93 7.50 7.53
C PRO A 31 -3.50 7.67 6.07
N CYS A 32 -3.57 8.88 5.52
CA CYS A 32 -3.09 9.18 4.17
C CYS A 32 -1.62 9.52 4.07
N ILE A 33 -0.95 9.73 5.20
CA ILE A 33 0.43 10.21 5.18
C ILE A 33 1.34 9.09 5.65
N CYS A 34 2.28 8.79 4.77
CA CYS A 34 3.39 7.90 4.97
C CYS A 34 4.67 8.73 5.15
N GLN A 35 5.38 8.54 6.25
CA GLN A 35 6.68 9.15 6.48
C GLN A 35 7.77 8.11 6.19
N THR A 36 8.64 8.40 5.23
CA THR A 36 9.85 7.63 5.00
C THR A 36 11.06 8.34 5.62
N THR A 37 12.26 7.77 5.55
CA THR A 37 13.47 8.45 6.04
C THR A 37 13.77 9.74 5.30
N SER A 38 13.32 9.85 4.05
CA SER A 38 13.67 10.94 3.14
C SER A 38 12.52 11.91 2.86
N ARG A 39 11.25 11.47 2.96
CA ARG A 39 10.10 12.28 2.52
C ARG A 39 8.78 11.90 3.18
N LYS A 40 7.80 12.79 3.03
CA LYS A 40 6.39 12.49 3.28
C LYS A 40 5.70 12.18 1.96
N ILE A 41 5.03 11.04 1.91
CA ILE A 41 4.17 10.64 0.79
C ILE A 41 2.73 10.84 1.24
N ASN A 42 1.97 11.62 0.49
CA ASN A 42 0.58 11.94 0.78
C ASN A 42 -0.33 11.25 -0.25
N PHE A 43 -1.20 10.36 0.20
CA PHE A 43 -2.16 9.63 -0.63
C PHE A 43 -3.52 10.30 -0.70
N LYS A 44 -3.71 11.46 -0.06
CA LYS A 44 -5.01 12.14 0.01
C LYS A 44 -5.59 12.53 -1.34
N ASP A 45 -4.73 12.79 -2.33
CA ASP A 45 -5.17 13.09 -3.70
C ASP A 45 -5.70 11.84 -4.44
N LEU A 46 -5.42 10.64 -3.91
CA LEU A 46 -5.95 9.36 -4.39
C LEU A 46 -7.19 8.91 -3.61
N ASP A 47 -7.44 9.51 -2.44
CA ASP A 47 -8.68 9.32 -1.71
C ASP A 47 -9.80 10.03 -2.44
N LEU A 48 -10.90 9.30 -2.61
CA LEU A 48 -12.06 9.82 -3.29
C LEU A 48 -13.24 9.87 -2.33
N PRO A 49 -14.17 10.83 -2.56
CA PRO A 49 -15.43 10.83 -1.85
C PRO A 49 -16.06 9.44 -1.91
N ALA A 50 -16.66 8.99 -0.81
CA ALA A 50 -17.22 7.65 -0.72
C ALA A 50 -18.11 7.34 -1.95
N ASN A 51 -17.84 6.20 -2.60
CA ASN A 51 -18.51 5.64 -3.79
C ASN A 51 -17.97 5.99 -5.19
N ASP A 52 -16.94 6.84 -5.34
CA ASP A 52 -16.57 7.36 -6.67
C ASP A 52 -15.63 6.48 -7.51
N TYR A 53 -14.75 5.66 -6.91
CA TYR A 53 -13.80 4.87 -7.69
C TYR A 53 -14.24 3.42 -7.93
N LYS A 54 -14.33 3.04 -9.20
CA LYS A 54 -14.65 1.67 -9.66
C LYS A 54 -13.67 1.27 -10.74
N PHE A 55 -12.76 0.36 -10.41
CA PHE A 55 -12.01 -0.36 -11.42
C PHE A 55 -12.88 -1.50 -11.93
N LYS A 56 -13.15 -1.52 -13.23
CA LYS A 56 -13.72 -2.70 -13.89
C LYS A 56 -12.58 -3.61 -14.30
N ILE A 57 -12.59 -4.86 -13.85
CA ILE A 57 -11.66 -5.84 -14.39
C ILE A 57 -12.17 -6.24 -15.78
N SER A 58 -11.34 -6.03 -16.79
CA SER A 58 -11.56 -6.60 -18.11
C SER A 58 -11.34 -8.11 -18.03
N GLY A 59 -12.42 -8.88 -18.15
CA GLY A 59 -12.39 -10.33 -18.17
C GLY A 59 -13.50 -10.89 -19.07
N THR A 60 -13.54 -12.20 -19.23
CA THR A 60 -14.64 -12.91 -19.90
C THR A 60 -15.55 -13.56 -18.85
N GLY A 61 -16.82 -13.80 -19.20
CA GLY A 61 -17.78 -14.43 -18.27
C GLY A 61 -18.07 -13.57 -17.04
N LYS A 62 -18.11 -14.19 -15.84
CA LYS A 62 -18.45 -13.52 -14.57
C LYS A 62 -17.44 -12.42 -14.17
N ALA A 63 -16.18 -12.52 -14.58
CA ALA A 63 -15.17 -11.50 -14.28
C ALA A 63 -15.48 -10.16 -14.97
N ALA A 64 -16.20 -10.18 -16.10
CA ALA A 64 -16.56 -8.99 -16.86
C ALA A 64 -17.58 -8.08 -16.14
N THR A 65 -18.25 -8.58 -15.10
CA THR A 65 -19.27 -7.84 -14.33
C THR A 65 -18.77 -7.38 -12.97
N GLN A 66 -17.53 -7.74 -12.61
CA GLN A 66 -16.97 -7.40 -11.31
C GLN A 66 -16.39 -5.97 -11.32
N LEU A 67 -16.74 -5.21 -10.29
CA LEU A 67 -16.21 -3.88 -10.03
C LEU A 67 -15.48 -3.88 -8.69
N PHE A 68 -14.34 -3.21 -8.64
CA PHE A 68 -13.54 -3.08 -7.44
C PHE A 68 -13.44 -1.61 -7.05
N TYR A 69 -13.70 -1.35 -5.78
CA TYR A 69 -13.62 -0.05 -5.15
C TYR A 69 -12.40 -0.04 -4.25
N TYR A 70 -11.60 1.02 -4.33
CA TYR A 70 -10.40 1.20 -3.53
C TYR A 70 -10.30 2.64 -3.04
N ASN A 71 -10.06 2.82 -1.75
CA ASN A 71 -9.66 4.08 -1.14
C ASN A 71 -8.46 3.82 -0.22
N PRO A 72 -7.33 4.54 -0.38
CA PRO A 72 -6.14 4.30 0.41
C PRO A 72 -6.26 4.69 1.89
N CYS A 73 -7.10 5.69 2.22
CA CYS A 73 -7.20 6.19 3.58
C CYS A 73 -8.62 6.34 4.11
N LEU A 74 -9.62 6.54 3.23
CA LEU A 74 -11.02 6.64 3.65
C LEU A 74 -11.76 5.30 3.61
N ASN A 75 -12.51 5.04 4.66
CA ASN A 75 -13.47 3.94 4.71
C ASN A 75 -14.67 4.19 3.80
N PHE A 76 -15.17 3.12 3.22
CA PHE A 76 -16.49 3.09 2.59
C PHE A 76 -17.60 2.97 3.65
N SER A 77 -18.78 3.51 3.34
CA SER A 77 -19.95 3.55 4.24
C SER A 77 -21.21 3.00 3.59
N PHE A 78 -21.07 2.06 2.63
CA PHE A 78 -22.17 1.53 1.84
C PHE A 78 -22.23 -0.01 1.88
N ALA A 79 -23.44 -0.54 1.71
CA ALA A 79 -23.73 -1.97 1.62
C ALA A 79 -22.98 -2.79 2.71
N SER A 80 -22.47 -3.96 2.35
CA SER A 80 -21.62 -4.80 3.21
C SER A 80 -20.16 -4.34 3.28
N CYS A 81 -19.82 -3.23 2.61
CA CYS A 81 -18.47 -2.69 2.56
C CYS A 81 -18.27 -1.53 3.55
N GLN A 82 -19.08 -1.47 4.60
CA GLN A 82 -18.84 -0.57 5.71
C GLN A 82 -17.46 -0.83 6.33
N ASP A 83 -16.74 0.26 6.57
CA ASP A 83 -15.38 0.28 7.13
C ASP A 83 -14.30 -0.38 6.25
N ALA A 84 -14.63 -0.68 4.99
CA ALA A 84 -13.68 -1.25 4.05
C ALA A 84 -12.87 -0.16 3.32
N THR A 85 -11.63 -0.47 2.96
CA THR A 85 -10.81 0.29 1.98
C THR A 85 -10.80 -0.38 0.62
N VAL A 86 -11.11 -1.67 0.58
CA VAL A 86 -11.22 -2.48 -0.64
C VAL A 86 -12.53 -3.24 -0.63
N CYS A 87 -13.32 -3.05 -1.69
CA CYS A 87 -14.63 -3.68 -1.83
C CYS A 87 -14.82 -4.20 -3.26
N GLN A 88 -15.38 -5.40 -3.39
CA GLN A 88 -15.81 -5.97 -4.67
C GLN A 88 -17.32 -5.87 -4.79
N GLN A 89 -17.80 -5.55 -5.98
CA GLN A 89 -19.19 -5.73 -6.38
C GLN A 89 -19.26 -6.79 -7.47
N ASP A 90 -20.16 -7.77 -7.30
CA ASP A 90 -20.52 -8.75 -8.32
C ASP A 90 -22.05 -8.69 -8.53
N GLY A 91 -22.47 -8.09 -9.64
CA GLY A 91 -23.87 -7.76 -9.86
C GLY A 91 -24.40 -6.78 -8.80
N THR A 92 -25.32 -7.23 -7.96
CA THR A 92 -25.89 -6.46 -6.83
C THR A 92 -25.27 -6.80 -5.48
N ALA A 93 -24.41 -7.82 -5.42
CA ALA A 93 -23.77 -8.26 -4.19
C ALA A 93 -22.47 -7.49 -3.97
N TYR A 94 -22.18 -7.21 -2.70
CA TYR A 94 -20.98 -6.50 -2.27
C TYR A 94 -20.19 -7.37 -1.30
N TYR A 95 -18.86 -7.33 -1.41
CA TYR A 95 -17.94 -8.13 -0.63
C TYR A 95 -16.80 -7.24 -0.13
N LYS A 96 -16.67 -7.16 1.19
CA LYS A 96 -15.53 -6.51 1.85
C LYS A 96 -14.29 -7.37 1.66
N LEU A 97 -13.23 -6.78 1.09
CA LEU A 97 -11.97 -7.47 0.80
C LEU A 97 -10.82 -7.00 1.69
N GLY A 98 -10.91 -5.79 2.24
CA GLY A 98 -9.88 -5.24 3.10
C GLY A 98 -10.35 -4.07 3.94
N ASP A 99 -9.74 -3.93 5.11
CA ASP A 99 -9.85 -2.80 6.02
C ASP A 99 -8.67 -1.83 5.80
N VAL A 100 -8.71 -0.65 6.44
CA VAL A 100 -7.50 0.17 6.64
C VAL A 100 -6.52 -0.62 7.51
N ASN A 101 -5.72 -1.47 6.90
CA ASN A 101 -4.57 -2.09 7.55
C ASN A 101 -3.30 -1.47 6.99
N ILE A 102 -3.03 -0.24 7.43
CA ILE A 102 -1.77 0.45 7.17
C ILE A 102 -0.75 -0.13 8.15
N GLY A 103 -0.27 -1.36 7.90
CA GLY A 103 0.67 -2.04 8.77
C GLY A 103 1.02 -3.45 8.32
N TYR A 104 2.26 -3.62 7.84
CA TYR A 104 2.95 -4.89 7.75
C TYR A 104 2.99 -5.56 9.14
N SER A 105 2.69 -6.85 9.21
CA SER A 105 3.09 -7.74 10.30
C SER A 105 4.49 -8.26 10.07
#